data_AF-A0AA36M3E0-F1
#
_entry.id   AF-A0AA36M3E0-F1
#
_cell.length_a   1.000
_cell.length_b   1.000
_cell.length_c   1.000
_cell.angle_alpha   90.00
_cell.angle_beta   90.00
_cell.angle_gamma   90.00
#
_symmetry.space_group_name_H-M   'P 1'
#
loop_
_entity.id
_entity.type
_entity.pdbx_description
1 polymer ?
#
loop_
_entity_poly.entity_id
_entity_poly.type
_entity_poly.pdbx_seq_one_letter_code
_entity_poly.pdbx_strand_id
1 'polypeptide(L)'
;MLSKEQQVFFRNEVLSNLDIEKLDEIQSEYGKLVDELVQIVYQVSNQHGHYLTALWYQRRVLIIADEITGYGPLRELMEDDTVNDILVNGPNDVWVERAGILEKTDKQFINNEQLTDIAKRLVARVGRRIDDGSPLVDSRLPDGSRLNVVVPPIALDGTSISIRKFSKNKKSLQELVNFGSMTLEMANFLIIAARSRVNIIVSGGTGSGKTTLLNALSNYISHTERVITLEDTAELRLEQPHVVRLETRIAGVERTGAVTMQDLVINALRMRPERIIVGECRGAEAFQMLQAMNTGHDGSMSTLHANSPRDATSRLESMVMMSNASLPLEAIRRNIAAAVNIIVQASRLNDGSRKITNITEIMGMESGHIVLQDIFTYQPSKYRDENGKIIAVFIFLFLTIVWKLGQRRNRKEFEEMFPEVIQILNSATSSGAGLLQALERCGKDISGQIGEEFTNVHKRLAIGEDPTSVFEDSYTRYPYKEYYFFITIIRVNLDKGGQMREVIMRLGRVIADSKKMEKKKSAMTSEARMSAMIVASFPVAFFIFMKFMMPENFDFLLNDPGGRMILYYVLGSEVLGMLIIWWLMRKAT
;
A
#
# COMPACT_ATOMS: atom_id res chain seq x y z
N MET A 1 32.03 -33.32 27.34
CA MET A 1 32.19 -31.96 26.77
C MET A 1 33.53 -31.43 27.23
N LEU A 2 34.28 -30.73 26.37
CA LEU A 2 35.49 -30.02 26.80
C LEU A 2 35.13 -28.93 27.83
N SER A 3 35.95 -28.76 28.86
CA SER A 3 35.78 -27.64 29.80
C SER A 3 35.96 -26.30 29.09
N LYS A 4 35.42 -25.19 29.63
CA LYS A 4 35.64 -23.86 29.05
C LYS A 4 37.14 -23.53 28.97
N GLU A 5 37.93 -23.93 29.96
CA GLU A 5 39.39 -23.78 29.96
C GLU A 5 40.06 -24.50 28.79
N GLN A 6 39.67 -25.75 28.52
CA GLN A 6 40.18 -26.50 27.37
C GLN A 6 39.78 -25.83 26.05
N GLN A 7 38.56 -25.27 25.97
CA GLN A 7 38.12 -24.54 24.78
C GLN A 7 38.92 -23.25 24.56
N VAL A 8 39.22 -22.50 25.62
CA VAL A 8 40.11 -21.32 25.56
C VAL A 8 41.51 -21.73 25.13
N PHE A 9 42.06 -22.81 25.70
CA PHE A 9 43.38 -23.33 25.35
C PHE A 9 43.48 -23.64 23.85
N PHE A 10 42.58 -24.49 23.32
CA PHE A 10 42.59 -24.84 21.90
C PHE A 10 42.38 -23.62 21.01
N ARG A 11 41.50 -22.69 21.39
CA ARG A 11 41.30 -21.45 20.64
C ARG A 11 42.59 -20.65 20.54
N ASN A 12 43.25 -20.39 21.67
CA ASN A 12 44.43 -19.54 21.70
C ASN A 12 45.61 -20.17 20.97
N GLU A 13 45.85 -21.48 21.17
CA GLU A 13 46.94 -22.19 20.49
C GLU A 13 46.69 -22.33 18.98
N VAL A 14 45.46 -22.58 18.55
CA VAL A 14 45.17 -22.66 17.10
C VAL A 14 45.30 -21.28 16.46
N LEU A 15 44.81 -20.21 17.10
CA LEU A 15 44.96 -18.85 16.61
C LEU A 15 46.41 -18.36 16.59
N SER A 16 47.27 -18.78 17.52
CA SER A 16 48.69 -18.43 17.52
C SER A 16 49.52 -19.19 16.48
N ASN A 17 49.09 -20.39 16.10
CA ASN A 17 49.73 -21.23 15.08
C ASN A 17 49.20 -20.97 13.66
N LEU A 18 48.24 -20.05 13.49
CA LEU A 18 47.71 -19.67 12.18
C LEU A 18 48.66 -18.69 11.49
N ASP A 19 49.08 -19.05 10.28
CA ASP A 19 49.84 -18.18 9.40
C ASP A 19 48.90 -17.12 8.78
N ILE A 20 49.12 -15.85 9.16
CA ILE A 20 48.28 -14.71 8.77
C ILE A 20 48.31 -14.52 7.25
N GLU A 21 49.45 -14.75 6.59
CA GLU A 21 49.60 -14.55 5.14
C GLU A 21 48.78 -15.59 4.36
N LYS A 22 48.81 -16.86 4.79
CA LYS A 22 47.96 -17.91 4.22
C LYS A 22 46.48 -17.70 4.51
N LEU A 23 46.15 -17.17 5.69
CA LEU A 23 44.77 -16.95 6.11
C LEU A 23 44.04 -16.01 5.15
N ASP A 24 44.70 -14.95 4.70
CA ASP A 24 44.11 -13.99 3.78
C ASP A 24 43.75 -14.60 2.42
N GLU A 25 44.50 -15.60 1.97
CA GLU A 25 44.23 -16.35 0.74
C GLU A 25 43.06 -17.35 0.92
N ILE A 26 43.02 -18.08 2.04
CA ILE A 26 42.10 -19.23 2.21
C ILE A 26 40.80 -18.89 2.95
N GLN A 27 40.71 -17.77 3.66
CA GLN A 27 39.51 -17.40 4.44
C GLN A 27 38.24 -17.24 3.59
N SER A 28 38.41 -16.99 2.29
CA SER A 28 37.31 -16.89 1.31
C SER A 28 36.77 -18.25 0.85
N GLU A 29 37.54 -19.33 1.05
CA GLU A 29 37.20 -20.69 0.68
C GLU A 29 37.02 -21.57 1.94
N TYR A 30 35.79 -21.65 2.45
CA TYR A 30 35.50 -22.34 3.72
C TYR A 30 36.04 -23.77 3.80
N GLY A 31 36.03 -24.52 2.69
CA GLY A 31 36.58 -25.88 2.64
C GLY A 31 38.08 -25.94 2.90
N LYS A 32 38.87 -25.08 2.23
CA LYS A 32 40.33 -25.02 2.42
C LYS A 32 40.72 -24.56 3.82
N LEU A 33 39.97 -23.60 4.38
CA LEU A 33 40.16 -23.17 5.76
C LEU A 33 39.94 -24.32 6.75
N VAL A 34 38.90 -25.12 6.55
CA VAL A 34 38.63 -26.30 7.38
C VAL A 34 39.77 -27.32 7.27
N ASP A 35 40.28 -27.59 6.07
CA ASP A 35 41.39 -28.54 5.87
C ASP A 35 42.69 -28.10 6.55
N GLU A 36 43.03 -26.81 6.51
CA GLU A 36 44.20 -26.27 7.21
C GLU A 36 44.02 -26.35 8.74
N LEU A 37 42.84 -25.98 9.24
CA LEU A 37 42.51 -26.04 10.66
C LEU A 37 42.53 -27.46 11.21
N VAL A 38 42.18 -28.47 10.40
CA VAL A 38 42.37 -29.89 10.76
C VAL A 38 43.85 -30.11 11.09
N GLN A 39 44.78 -29.77 10.21
CA GLN A 39 46.21 -29.99 10.46
C GLN A 39 46.70 -29.29 11.74
N ILE A 40 46.30 -28.03 11.95
CA ILE A 40 46.73 -27.25 13.11
C ILE A 40 46.14 -27.81 14.41
N VAL A 41 44.84 -28.12 14.45
CA VAL A 41 44.21 -28.71 15.65
C VAL A 41 44.83 -30.07 15.99
N TYR A 42 45.22 -30.86 14.97
CA TYR A 42 45.90 -32.13 15.19
C TYR A 42 47.29 -31.95 15.79
N GLN A 43 48.06 -30.99 15.25
CA GLN A 43 49.38 -30.64 15.76
C GLN A 43 49.31 -30.18 17.22
N VAL A 44 48.40 -29.24 17.54
CA VAL A 44 48.19 -28.72 18.90
C VAL A 44 47.77 -29.84 19.86
N SER A 45 46.86 -30.71 19.42
CA SER A 45 46.40 -31.86 20.23
C SER A 45 47.55 -32.81 20.59
N ASN A 46 48.43 -33.12 19.62
CA ASN A 46 49.57 -34.00 19.82
C ASN A 46 50.70 -33.37 20.64
N GLN A 47 51.04 -32.10 20.38
CA GLN A 47 52.14 -31.41 21.06
C GLN A 47 51.88 -31.22 22.56
N HIS A 48 50.62 -31.00 22.94
CA HIS A 48 50.24 -30.73 24.33
C HIS A 48 49.57 -31.91 25.04
N GLY A 49 49.50 -33.09 24.39
CA GLY A 49 48.92 -34.31 24.99
C GLY A 49 47.41 -34.23 25.27
N HIS A 50 46.70 -33.32 24.61
CA HIS A 50 45.25 -33.14 24.77
C HIS A 50 44.50 -33.87 23.65
N TYR A 51 44.27 -35.17 23.80
CA TYR A 51 43.61 -35.97 22.78
C TYR A 51 42.10 -35.72 22.72
N LEU A 52 41.60 -35.37 21.53
CA LEU A 52 40.19 -35.19 21.24
C LEU A 52 39.62 -36.44 20.57
N THR A 53 38.40 -36.84 20.92
CA THR A 53 37.65 -37.83 20.11
C THR A 53 37.36 -37.24 18.72
N ALA A 54 37.18 -38.06 17.69
CA ALA A 54 36.87 -37.62 16.33
C ALA A 54 35.72 -36.58 16.25
N LEU A 55 34.64 -36.77 17.01
CA LEU A 55 33.50 -35.84 17.06
C LEU A 55 33.89 -34.46 17.63
N TRP A 56 34.60 -34.45 18.76
CA TRP A 56 35.07 -33.20 19.39
C TRP A 56 36.07 -32.46 18.52
N TYR A 57 36.94 -33.21 17.84
CA TYR A 57 37.91 -32.67 16.92
C TYR A 57 37.23 -31.96 15.74
N GLN A 58 36.33 -32.63 15.02
CA GLN A 58 35.56 -32.02 13.93
C GLN A 58 34.78 -30.79 14.39
N ARG A 59 34.12 -30.88 15.55
CA ARG A 59 33.36 -29.75 16.10
C ARG A 59 34.25 -28.56 16.47
N ARG A 60 35.48 -28.78 16.94
CA ARG A 60 36.43 -27.69 17.25
C ARG A 60 36.90 -26.99 16.00
N VAL A 61 37.25 -27.75 14.96
CA VAL A 61 37.63 -27.19 13.66
C VAL A 61 36.53 -26.27 13.12
N LEU A 62 35.27 -26.75 13.08
CA LEU A 62 34.15 -25.95 12.57
C LEU A 62 33.92 -24.66 13.40
N ILE A 63 33.96 -24.74 14.73
CA ILE A 63 33.75 -23.57 15.59
C ILE A 63 34.85 -22.52 15.39
N ILE A 64 36.11 -22.95 15.26
CA ILE A 64 37.24 -22.04 15.01
C ILE A 64 37.14 -21.46 13.59
N ALA A 65 36.77 -22.28 12.60
CA ALA A 65 36.53 -21.82 11.24
C ALA A 65 35.41 -20.77 11.19
N ASP A 66 34.32 -20.98 11.92
CA ASP A 66 33.20 -20.03 12.02
C ASP A 66 33.62 -18.72 12.71
N GLU A 67 34.53 -18.80 13.70
CA GLU A 67 35.09 -17.63 14.36
C GLU A 67 35.98 -16.83 13.39
N ILE A 68 36.89 -17.49 12.68
CA ILE A 68 37.78 -16.88 11.68
C ILE A 68 36.97 -16.24 10.56
N THR A 69 35.94 -16.94 10.08
CA THR A 69 34.99 -16.42 9.09
C THR A 69 34.01 -15.40 9.66
N GLY A 70 34.15 -15.01 10.93
CA GLY A 70 33.68 -13.75 11.49
C GLY A 70 32.37 -13.80 12.27
N TYR A 71 31.54 -14.83 12.12
CA TYR A 71 30.24 -14.92 12.80
C TYR A 71 30.29 -15.79 14.07
N GLY A 72 31.26 -16.70 14.17
CA GLY A 72 31.41 -17.60 15.31
C GLY A 72 30.12 -18.37 15.62
N PRO A 73 29.71 -18.46 16.90
CA PRO A 73 28.47 -19.14 17.30
C PRO A 73 27.19 -18.61 16.65
N LEU A 74 27.21 -17.40 16.07
CA LEU A 74 26.05 -16.77 15.45
C LEU A 74 25.81 -17.24 14.01
N ARG A 75 26.76 -17.95 13.39
CA ARG A 75 26.68 -18.32 11.97
C ARG A 75 25.40 -19.07 11.63
N GLU A 76 25.08 -20.13 12.36
CA GLU A 76 23.87 -20.93 12.11
C GLU A 76 22.59 -20.07 12.23
N LEU A 77 22.56 -19.13 13.18
CA LEU A 77 21.43 -18.21 13.36
C LEU A 77 21.34 -17.18 12.21
N MET A 78 22.48 -16.75 11.67
CA MET A 78 22.55 -15.88 10.50
C MET A 78 22.08 -16.60 9.22
N GLU A 79 22.35 -17.90 9.10
CA GLU A 79 21.93 -18.71 7.95
C GLU A 79 20.45 -19.15 8.02
N ASP A 80 19.87 -19.22 9.22
CA ASP A 80 18.48 -19.64 9.43
C ASP A 80 17.44 -18.57 9.03
N ASP A 81 16.80 -18.74 7.87
CA ASP A 81 15.82 -17.80 7.31
C ASP A 81 14.56 -17.59 8.17
N THR A 82 14.33 -18.39 9.22
CA THR A 82 13.20 -18.19 10.14
C THR A 82 13.52 -17.24 11.30
N VAL A 83 14.80 -16.88 11.49
CA VAL A 83 15.26 -15.85 12.45
C VAL A 83 15.16 -14.46 11.82
N ASN A 84 14.55 -13.49 12.51
CA ASN A 84 14.54 -12.09 12.08
C ASN A 84 15.50 -11.19 12.88
N ASP A 85 15.60 -11.38 14.19
CA ASP A 85 16.52 -10.64 15.05
C ASP A 85 17.40 -11.62 15.86
N ILE A 86 18.67 -11.29 16.09
CA ILE A 86 19.61 -12.00 16.98
C ILE A 86 20.10 -11.01 18.02
N LEU A 87 19.87 -11.31 19.31
CA LEU A 87 20.20 -10.43 20.42
C LEU A 87 21.15 -11.16 21.38
N VAL A 88 22.35 -10.62 21.55
CA VAL A 88 23.38 -11.13 22.48
C VAL A 88 23.54 -10.11 23.60
N ASN A 89 23.22 -10.52 24.82
CA ASN A 89 23.34 -9.67 26.02
C ASN A 89 24.60 -9.99 26.83
N GLY A 90 25.39 -10.96 26.38
CA GLY A 90 26.61 -11.43 27.02
C GLY A 90 26.98 -12.85 26.55
N PRO A 91 28.09 -13.42 27.02
CA PRO A 91 28.63 -14.67 26.48
C PRO A 91 27.72 -15.89 26.66
N ASN A 92 26.80 -15.88 27.63
CA ASN A 92 25.89 -16.99 27.90
C ASN A 92 24.41 -16.66 27.64
N ASP A 93 24.11 -15.50 27.03
CA ASP A 93 22.74 -15.04 26.83
C ASP A 93 22.52 -14.59 25.38
N VAL A 94 22.02 -15.53 24.57
CA VAL A 94 21.72 -15.34 23.14
C VAL A 94 20.24 -15.65 22.88
N TRP A 95 19.54 -14.66 22.35
CA TRP A 95 18.13 -14.71 22.00
C TRP A 95 17.93 -14.52 20.50
N VAL A 96 16.84 -15.06 19.98
CA VAL A 96 16.39 -14.80 18.60
C VAL A 96 14.93 -14.44 18.57
N GLU A 97 14.54 -13.64 17.57
CA GLU A 97 13.14 -13.45 17.22
C GLU A 97 12.76 -14.40 16.09
N ARG A 98 11.68 -15.15 16.30
CA ARG A 98 11.00 -15.92 15.26
C ARG A 98 9.53 -15.56 15.25
N ALA A 99 8.98 -15.23 14.08
CA ALA A 99 7.56 -14.97 13.88
C ALA A 99 6.91 -13.98 14.89
N GLY A 100 7.64 -12.96 15.34
CA GLY A 100 7.14 -11.97 16.30
C GLY A 100 7.43 -12.28 17.76
N ILE A 101 8.06 -13.41 18.09
CA ILE A 101 8.25 -13.92 19.45
C ILE A 101 9.75 -14.07 19.74
N LEU A 102 10.19 -13.57 20.90
CA LEU A 102 11.55 -13.76 21.38
C LEU A 102 11.69 -15.11 22.08
N GLU A 103 12.71 -15.86 21.70
CA GLU A 103 13.08 -17.15 22.29
C GLU A 103 14.57 -17.18 22.66
N LYS A 104 14.90 -17.88 23.73
CA LYS A 104 16.28 -18.07 24.17
C LYS A 104 16.89 -19.27 23.43
N THR A 105 18.08 -19.09 22.88
CA THR A 105 18.80 -20.14 22.15
C THR A 105 19.71 -20.97 23.06
N ASP A 106 20.21 -22.09 22.55
CA ASP A 106 21.26 -22.90 23.17
C ASP A 106 22.68 -22.44 22.80
N LYS A 107 22.82 -21.42 21.94
CA LYS A 107 24.11 -20.90 21.48
C LYS A 107 24.78 -20.10 22.60
N GLN A 108 26.08 -20.30 22.76
CA GLN A 108 26.90 -19.64 23.77
C GLN A 108 28.30 -19.37 23.23
N PHE A 109 28.93 -18.33 23.77
CA PHE A 109 30.34 -18.02 23.60
C PHE A 109 31.16 -18.68 24.71
N ILE A 110 32.44 -18.93 24.43
CA ILE A 110 33.39 -19.48 25.41
C ILE A 110 33.45 -18.54 26.62
N ASN A 111 33.72 -17.26 26.36
CA ASN A 111 33.84 -16.19 27.34
C ASN A 111 33.54 -14.82 26.69
N ASN A 112 33.56 -13.74 27.48
CA ASN A 112 33.32 -12.38 26.98
C ASN A 112 34.44 -11.88 26.04
N GLU A 113 35.66 -12.40 26.19
CA GLU A 113 36.79 -12.06 25.33
C GLU A 113 36.54 -12.54 23.89
N GLN A 114 36.15 -13.79 23.70
CA GLN A 114 35.76 -14.32 22.39
C GLN A 114 34.61 -13.53 21.77
N LEU A 115 33.58 -13.19 22.57
CA LEU A 115 32.46 -12.38 22.11
C LEU A 115 32.91 -11.00 21.62
N THR A 116 33.81 -10.35 22.37
CA THR A 116 34.39 -9.05 22.02
C THR A 116 35.24 -9.14 20.74
N ASP A 117 36.02 -10.20 20.57
CA ASP A 117 36.84 -10.40 19.36
C ASP A 117 36.00 -10.63 18.11
N ILE A 118 34.90 -11.38 18.24
CA ILE A 118 33.92 -11.58 17.16
C ILE A 118 33.25 -10.25 16.82
N ALA A 119 32.79 -9.50 17.83
CA ALA A 119 32.22 -8.17 17.65
C ALA A 119 33.18 -7.22 16.91
N LYS A 120 34.45 -7.17 17.31
CA LYS A 120 35.49 -6.38 16.63
C LYS A 120 35.69 -6.80 15.18
N ARG A 121 35.69 -8.09 14.87
CA ARG A 121 35.78 -8.61 13.50
C ARG A 121 34.57 -8.23 12.65
N LEU A 122 33.35 -8.36 13.18
CA LEU A 122 32.12 -7.94 12.48
C LEU A 122 32.14 -6.44 12.17
N VAL A 123 32.59 -5.62 13.12
CA VAL A 123 32.74 -4.17 12.96
C VAL A 123 33.86 -3.80 11.97
N ALA A 124 34.98 -4.51 11.98
CA ALA A 124 36.09 -4.27 11.05
C ALA A 124 35.70 -4.55 9.60
N ARG A 125 34.91 -5.61 9.34
CA ARG A 125 34.41 -5.96 7.99
C ARG A 125 33.56 -4.88 7.34
N VAL A 126 32.95 -4.02 8.14
CA VAL A 126 32.09 -2.92 7.68
C VAL A 126 32.82 -1.58 7.69
N GLY A 127 34.17 -1.62 7.76
CA GLY A 127 35.04 -0.45 7.69
C GLY A 127 34.97 0.45 8.92
N ARG A 128 34.53 -0.08 10.07
CA ARG A 128 34.45 0.65 11.33
C ARG A 128 35.40 0.09 12.37
N ARG A 129 35.58 0.82 13.46
CA ARG A 129 36.39 0.40 14.61
C ARG A 129 35.54 0.50 15.88
N ILE A 130 35.82 -0.41 16.81
CA ILE A 130 35.23 -0.43 18.15
C ILE A 130 36.35 -0.69 19.16
N ASP A 131 36.49 0.21 20.10
CA ASP A 131 37.52 0.22 21.14
C ASP A 131 37.04 1.05 22.34
N ASP A 132 37.87 1.18 23.37
CA ASP A 132 37.53 1.89 24.60
C ASP A 132 37.22 3.39 24.37
N GLY A 133 37.76 3.98 23.29
CA GLY A 133 37.49 5.36 22.88
C GLY A 133 36.21 5.52 22.05
N SER A 134 35.74 4.44 21.41
CA SER A 134 34.50 4.38 20.63
C SER A 134 33.75 3.07 20.91
N PRO A 135 33.13 2.93 22.10
CA PRO A 135 32.56 1.66 22.57
C PRO A 135 31.19 1.32 21.96
N LEU A 136 30.65 2.20 21.10
CA LEU A 136 29.32 2.10 20.49
C LEU A 136 29.46 2.12 18.97
N VAL A 137 28.88 1.12 18.30
CA VAL A 137 28.88 1.07 16.83
C VAL A 137 27.50 0.64 16.30
N ASP A 138 26.95 1.47 15.42
CA ASP A 138 25.82 1.13 14.56
C ASP A 138 26.27 1.04 13.11
N SER A 139 26.13 -0.12 12.47
CA SER A 139 26.57 -0.34 11.10
C SER A 139 25.69 -1.35 10.36
N ARG A 140 26.11 -1.73 9.16
CA ARG A 140 25.44 -2.70 8.31
C ARG A 140 26.42 -3.76 7.83
N LEU A 141 26.07 -5.01 8.04
CA LEU A 141 26.80 -6.17 7.56
C LEU A 141 26.73 -6.29 6.02
N PRO A 142 27.66 -7.01 5.38
CA PRO A 142 27.69 -7.15 3.92
C PRO A 142 26.41 -7.72 3.29
N ASP A 143 25.64 -8.52 4.04
CA ASP A 143 24.34 -9.08 3.63
C ASP A 143 23.18 -8.08 3.70
N GLY A 144 23.41 -6.87 4.23
CA GLY A 144 22.42 -5.81 4.43
C GLY A 144 21.82 -5.77 5.83
N SER A 145 22.14 -6.74 6.69
CA SER A 145 21.63 -6.82 8.06
C SER A 145 22.13 -5.64 8.90
N ARG A 146 21.28 -5.06 9.76
CA ARG A 146 21.70 -3.99 10.67
C ARG A 146 22.43 -4.62 11.86
N LEU A 147 23.55 -4.02 12.25
CA LEU A 147 24.39 -4.44 13.36
C LEU A 147 24.53 -3.28 14.35
N ASN A 148 24.17 -3.52 15.60
CA ASN A 148 24.53 -2.66 16.72
C ASN A 148 25.45 -3.45 17.66
N VAL A 149 26.52 -2.80 18.13
CA VAL A 149 27.48 -3.38 19.07
C VAL A 149 27.79 -2.37 20.17
N VAL A 150 27.81 -2.86 21.41
CA VAL A 150 28.23 -2.13 22.61
C VAL A 150 29.26 -2.96 23.36
N VAL A 151 30.45 -2.42 23.61
CA VAL A 151 31.51 -3.10 24.38
C VAL A 151 31.68 -2.51 25.79
N PRO A 152 32.27 -3.26 26.74
CA PRO A 152 32.71 -2.71 28.02
C PRO A 152 33.63 -1.49 27.84
N PRO A 153 33.64 -0.53 28.79
CA PRO A 153 32.92 -0.54 30.08
C PRO A 153 31.44 -0.10 29.99
N ILE A 154 30.93 0.25 28.80
CA ILE A 154 29.54 0.73 28.65
C ILE A 154 28.54 -0.43 28.80
N ALA A 155 28.87 -1.59 28.24
CA ALA A 155 28.11 -2.82 28.48
C ALA A 155 28.61 -3.51 29.76
N LEU A 156 27.88 -3.32 30.87
CA LEU A 156 28.26 -3.78 32.20
C LEU A 156 28.31 -5.31 32.32
N ASP A 157 27.39 -6.00 31.65
CA ASP A 157 27.23 -7.46 31.72
C ASP A 157 28.03 -8.22 30.65
N GLY A 158 28.92 -7.51 29.94
CA GLY A 158 29.69 -8.02 28.81
C GLY A 158 29.24 -7.42 27.48
N THR A 159 30.01 -7.68 26.42
CA THR A 159 29.75 -7.12 25.09
C THR A 159 28.34 -7.50 24.61
N SER A 160 27.59 -6.52 24.10
CA SER A 160 26.26 -6.74 23.53
C SER A 160 26.29 -6.59 22.00
N ILE A 161 25.55 -7.46 21.33
CA ILE A 161 25.38 -7.45 19.87
C ILE A 161 23.88 -7.55 19.57
N SER A 162 23.35 -6.64 18.77
CA SER A 162 22.00 -6.73 18.21
C SER A 162 22.07 -6.76 16.69
N ILE A 163 21.62 -7.85 16.07
CA ILE A 163 21.54 -7.99 14.62
C ILE A 163 20.07 -8.07 14.22
N ARG A 164 19.64 -7.14 13.38
CA ARG A 164 18.37 -7.27 12.66
C ARG A 164 18.67 -7.78 11.27
N LYS A 165 18.30 -9.03 11.00
CA LYS A 165 18.58 -9.70 9.73
C LYS A 165 17.85 -9.01 8.59
N PHE A 166 18.54 -8.89 7.47
CA PHE A 166 17.92 -8.45 6.23
C PHE A 166 17.03 -9.58 5.70
N SER A 167 15.71 -9.37 5.67
CA SER A 167 14.77 -10.36 5.15
C SER A 167 15.04 -10.61 3.67
N LYS A 168 15.37 -11.85 3.31
CA LYS A 168 15.56 -12.29 1.91
C LYS A 168 14.23 -12.47 1.16
N ASN A 169 13.15 -12.75 1.89
CA ASN A 169 11.87 -13.11 1.29
C ASN A 169 11.00 -11.88 1.03
N LYS A 170 10.94 -11.46 -0.24
CA LYS A 170 9.96 -10.49 -0.71
C LYS A 170 8.56 -11.07 -0.57
N LYS A 171 7.61 -10.26 -0.12
CA LYS A 171 6.19 -10.64 -0.12
C LYS A 171 5.49 -10.04 -1.31
N SER A 172 4.83 -10.86 -2.13
CA SER A 172 3.98 -10.37 -3.21
C SER A 172 2.61 -9.95 -2.66
N LEU A 173 1.85 -9.12 -3.40
CA LEU A 173 0.46 -8.83 -3.01
C LEU A 173 -0.39 -10.11 -2.93
N GLN A 174 -0.15 -11.08 -3.81
CA GLN A 174 -0.84 -12.38 -3.76
C GLN A 174 -0.53 -13.13 -2.45
N GLU A 175 0.72 -13.11 -1.99
CA GLU A 175 1.07 -13.71 -0.70
C GLU A 175 0.41 -12.97 0.46
N LEU A 176 0.30 -11.63 0.41
CA LEU A 176 -0.42 -10.86 1.41
C LEU A 176 -1.92 -11.21 1.43
N VAL A 177 -2.52 -11.50 0.27
CA VAL A 177 -3.89 -12.04 0.18
C VAL A 177 -3.97 -13.43 0.81
N ASN A 178 -3.02 -14.31 0.51
CA ASN A 178 -2.97 -15.67 1.08
C ASN A 178 -2.79 -15.67 2.61
N PHE A 179 -2.05 -14.70 3.16
CA PHE A 179 -1.95 -14.49 4.62
C PHE A 179 -3.20 -13.86 5.24
N GLY A 180 -4.19 -13.51 4.41
CA GLY A 180 -5.41 -12.83 4.81
C GLY A 180 -5.18 -11.38 5.26
N SER A 181 -4.05 -10.76 4.88
CA SER A 181 -3.75 -9.37 5.23
C SER A 181 -4.64 -8.37 4.48
N MET A 182 -5.13 -8.74 3.30
CA MET A 182 -6.07 -7.99 2.48
C MET A 182 -6.89 -8.95 1.61
N THR A 183 -7.96 -8.47 0.97
CA THR A 183 -8.70 -9.27 -0.03
C THR A 183 -8.08 -9.16 -1.41
N LEU A 184 -8.50 -10.05 -2.32
CA LEU A 184 -8.09 -10.02 -3.72
C LEU A 184 -8.54 -8.73 -4.42
N GLU A 185 -9.71 -8.20 -4.08
CA GLU A 185 -10.24 -6.95 -4.64
C GLU A 185 -9.38 -5.75 -4.22
N MET A 186 -8.93 -5.72 -2.96
CA MET A 186 -8.00 -4.70 -2.48
C MET A 186 -6.66 -4.80 -3.21
N ALA A 187 -6.13 -6.02 -3.37
CA ALA A 187 -4.90 -6.23 -4.11
C ALA A 187 -5.03 -5.75 -5.57
N ASN A 188 -6.09 -6.14 -6.28
CA ASN A 188 -6.34 -5.73 -7.65
C ASN A 188 -6.48 -4.20 -7.78
N PHE A 189 -7.19 -3.56 -6.86
CA PHE A 189 -7.31 -2.11 -6.83
C PHE A 189 -5.93 -1.45 -6.67
N LEU A 190 -5.11 -1.92 -5.74
CA LEU A 190 -3.77 -1.38 -5.51
C LEU A 190 -2.81 -1.65 -6.68
N ILE A 191 -2.95 -2.79 -7.38
CA ILE A 191 -2.20 -3.08 -8.62
C ILE A 191 -2.54 -2.04 -9.68
N ILE A 192 -3.83 -1.75 -9.88
CA ILE A 192 -4.27 -0.72 -10.84
C ILE A 192 -3.73 0.64 -10.42
N ALA A 193 -3.84 1.02 -9.15
CA ALA A 193 -3.32 2.29 -8.66
C ALA A 193 -1.80 2.44 -8.89
N ALA A 194 -1.03 1.40 -8.57
CA ALA A 194 0.43 1.41 -8.77
C ALA A 194 0.79 1.51 -10.27
N ARG A 195 0.08 0.79 -11.15
CA ARG A 195 0.31 0.84 -12.61
C ARG A 195 -0.10 2.17 -13.23
N SER A 196 -1.18 2.77 -12.75
CA SER A 196 -1.71 4.06 -13.20
C SER A 196 -0.99 5.26 -12.60
N ARG A 197 0.17 5.06 -11.95
CA ARG A 197 0.99 6.12 -11.35
C ARG A 197 0.21 6.98 -10.34
N VAL A 198 -0.62 6.33 -9.52
CA VAL A 198 -1.30 7.01 -8.42
C VAL A 198 -0.31 7.23 -7.27
N ASN A 199 -0.28 8.41 -6.67
CA ASN A 199 0.56 8.70 -5.51
C ASN A 199 -0.02 8.05 -4.25
N ILE A 200 0.75 7.15 -3.63
CA ILE A 200 0.27 6.30 -2.51
C ILE A 200 1.10 6.52 -1.26
N ILE A 201 0.42 6.80 -0.15
CA ILE A 201 1.01 6.82 1.19
C ILE A 201 0.57 5.56 1.95
N VAL A 202 1.54 4.77 2.44
CA VAL A 202 1.26 3.62 3.31
C VAL A 202 1.47 4.03 4.77
N SER A 203 0.39 4.11 5.55
CA SER A 203 0.42 4.55 6.95
C SER A 203 0.21 3.38 7.92
N GLY A 204 0.72 3.52 9.15
CA GLY A 204 0.58 2.47 10.17
C GLY A 204 1.57 2.54 11.33
N GLY A 205 1.26 1.82 12.40
CA GLY A 205 2.13 1.66 13.57
C GLY A 205 3.44 0.91 13.28
N THR A 206 4.30 0.83 14.29
CA THR A 206 5.53 0.01 14.22
C THR A 206 5.17 -1.47 14.06
N GLY A 207 5.85 -2.16 13.15
CA GLY A 207 5.61 -3.59 12.90
C GLY A 207 4.30 -3.94 12.20
N SER A 208 3.55 -2.96 11.67
CA SER A 208 2.30 -3.20 10.94
C SER A 208 2.48 -3.74 9.52
N GLY A 209 3.71 -3.73 8.99
CA GLY A 209 4.03 -4.24 7.65
C GLY A 209 4.03 -3.18 6.55
N LYS A 210 4.17 -1.88 6.86
CA LYS A 210 4.20 -0.78 5.88
C LYS A 210 5.23 -0.99 4.77
N THR A 211 6.50 -1.19 5.14
CA THR A 211 7.59 -1.40 4.17
C THR A 211 7.37 -2.67 3.37
N THR A 212 6.83 -3.73 3.99
CA THR A 212 6.47 -4.97 3.29
C THR A 212 5.41 -4.72 2.21
N LEU A 213 4.36 -3.94 2.53
CA LEU A 213 3.33 -3.57 1.56
C LEU A 213 3.90 -2.67 0.45
N LEU A 214 4.69 -1.66 0.82
CA LEU A 214 5.33 -0.77 -0.15
C LEU A 214 6.22 -1.56 -1.14
N ASN A 215 6.99 -2.53 -0.64
CA ASN A 215 7.82 -3.41 -1.46
C ASN A 215 6.98 -4.36 -2.33
N ALA A 216 5.82 -4.81 -1.84
CA ALA A 216 4.89 -5.60 -2.65
C ALA A 216 4.27 -4.77 -3.80
N LEU A 217 3.94 -3.50 -3.53
CA LEU A 217 3.38 -2.56 -4.51
C LEU A 217 4.39 -2.16 -5.57
N SER A 218 5.66 -2.01 -5.20
CA SER A 218 6.72 -1.58 -6.10
C SER A 218 6.95 -2.57 -7.26
N ASN A 219 6.62 -3.86 -7.09
CA ASN A 219 6.67 -4.86 -8.16
C ASN A 219 5.71 -4.58 -9.33
N TYR A 220 4.72 -3.70 -9.15
CA TYR A 220 3.75 -3.35 -10.19
C TYR A 220 4.07 -2.02 -10.89
N ILE A 221 5.23 -1.42 -10.61
CA ILE A 221 5.79 -0.31 -11.38
C ILE A 221 6.27 -0.83 -12.74
N SER A 222 6.05 -0.09 -13.83
CA SER A 222 6.49 -0.54 -15.16
C SER A 222 8.02 -0.68 -15.24
N HIS A 223 8.50 -1.71 -15.92
CA HIS A 223 9.94 -1.95 -16.15
C HIS A 223 10.61 -0.86 -17.00
N THR A 224 9.82 0.01 -17.65
CA THR A 224 10.33 1.15 -18.43
C THR A 224 10.60 2.39 -17.59
N GLU A 225 10.23 2.38 -16.30
CA GLU A 225 10.36 3.54 -15.41
C GLU A 225 11.70 3.51 -14.67
N ARG A 226 12.35 4.67 -14.58
CA ARG A 226 13.47 4.92 -13.69
C ARG A 226 12.93 5.27 -12.31
N VAL A 227 13.25 4.43 -11.34
CA VAL A 227 12.78 4.59 -9.96
C VAL A 227 13.96 4.93 -9.06
N ILE A 228 13.78 5.92 -8.21
CA ILE A 228 14.77 6.28 -7.18
C ILE A 228 14.19 5.97 -5.80
N THR A 229 14.86 5.12 -5.03
CA THR A 229 14.47 4.81 -3.65
C THR A 229 15.35 5.57 -2.67
N LEU A 230 14.73 6.22 -1.68
CA LEU A 230 15.39 7.04 -0.67
C LEU A 230 15.05 6.48 0.71
N GLU A 231 16.02 5.97 1.45
CA GLU A 231 15.74 5.23 2.68
C GLU A 231 16.75 5.58 3.78
N ASP A 232 16.35 5.59 5.06
CA ASP A 232 17.32 5.67 6.16
C ASP A 232 18.21 4.42 6.20
N THR A 233 17.63 3.32 5.74
CA THR A 233 18.31 2.05 5.54
C THR A 233 17.55 1.33 4.45
N ALA A 234 18.25 0.94 3.40
CA ALA A 234 17.66 0.39 2.20
C ALA A 234 17.07 -0.99 2.48
N GLU A 235 15.75 -1.03 2.57
CA GLU A 235 14.92 -2.21 2.76
C GLU A 235 14.19 -2.58 1.45
N LEU A 236 13.92 -1.60 0.58
CA LEU A 236 13.22 -1.81 -0.68
C LEU A 236 14.09 -2.54 -1.73
N ARG A 237 13.45 -3.46 -2.46
CA ARG A 237 14.08 -4.33 -3.47
C ARG A 237 13.21 -4.42 -4.72
N LEU A 238 13.34 -3.41 -5.56
CA LEU A 238 12.63 -3.29 -6.82
C LEU A 238 13.22 -4.24 -7.88
N GLU A 239 12.36 -4.73 -8.77
CA GLU A 239 12.71 -5.65 -9.87
C GLU A 239 12.88 -4.94 -11.21
N GLN A 240 12.53 -3.65 -11.23
CA GLN A 240 12.71 -2.81 -12.40
C GLN A 240 14.21 -2.70 -12.73
N PRO A 241 14.59 -2.71 -14.02
CA PRO A 241 15.98 -2.67 -14.42
C PRO A 241 16.65 -1.33 -14.10
N HIS A 242 15.89 -0.23 -14.06
CA HIS A 242 16.39 1.13 -13.91
C HIS A 242 16.14 1.69 -12.51
N VAL A 243 16.77 1.09 -11.48
CA VAL A 243 16.59 1.51 -10.08
C VAL A 243 17.87 2.15 -9.54
N VAL A 244 17.74 3.33 -8.92
CA VAL A 244 18.81 3.94 -8.13
C VAL A 244 18.41 3.92 -6.65
N ARG A 245 19.29 3.37 -5.81
CA ARG A 245 19.04 3.23 -4.37
C ARG A 245 19.94 4.19 -3.62
N LEU A 246 19.35 5.08 -2.83
CA LEU A 246 20.05 6.09 -2.03
C LEU A 246 19.71 5.90 -0.55
N GLU A 247 20.71 6.10 0.29
CA GLU A 247 20.59 5.99 1.74
C GLU A 247 21.02 7.27 2.44
N THR A 248 20.39 7.56 3.59
CA THR A 248 20.86 8.65 4.45
C THR A 248 22.17 8.26 5.11
N ARG A 249 22.94 9.28 5.51
CA ARG A 249 24.21 9.09 6.21
C ARG A 249 24.23 9.94 7.46
N ILE A 250 24.43 9.30 8.61
CA ILE A 250 24.65 9.99 9.88
C ILE A 250 26.01 10.70 9.84
N ALA A 251 26.13 11.83 10.54
CA ALA A 251 27.39 12.56 10.66
C ALA A 251 28.50 11.64 11.24
N GLY A 252 29.73 11.82 10.75
CA GLY A 252 30.89 11.14 11.31
C GLY A 252 31.22 11.61 12.73
N VAL A 253 32.27 11.05 13.33
CA VAL A 253 32.76 11.42 14.67
C VAL A 253 33.07 12.93 14.76
N GLU A 254 33.55 13.52 13.66
CA GLU A 254 33.80 14.96 13.52
C GLU A 254 32.54 15.81 13.30
N ARG A 255 31.34 15.21 13.36
CA ARG A 255 30.03 15.80 13.08
C ARG A 255 29.88 16.39 11.67
N THR A 256 30.73 15.99 10.73
CA THR A 256 30.69 16.40 9.32
C THR A 256 30.13 15.29 8.43
N GLY A 257 29.66 15.66 7.23
CA GLY A 257 29.27 14.70 6.19
C GLY A 257 27.89 14.04 6.37
N ALA A 258 27.02 14.54 7.24
CA ALA A 258 25.63 14.06 7.29
C ALA A 258 24.94 14.28 5.92
N VAL A 259 24.15 13.29 5.50
CA VAL A 259 23.27 13.38 4.33
C VAL A 259 21.88 13.01 4.81
N THR A 260 20.99 13.98 4.88
CA THR A 260 19.63 13.80 5.41
C THR A 260 18.68 13.27 4.34
N MET A 261 17.52 12.75 4.74
CA MET A 261 16.47 12.36 3.79
C MET A 261 16.04 13.53 2.91
N GLN A 262 16.00 14.75 3.46
CA GLN A 262 15.68 15.95 2.71
C GLN A 262 16.71 16.22 1.60
N ASP A 263 18.00 16.08 1.90
CA ASP A 263 19.07 16.24 0.90
C ASP A 263 18.91 15.23 -0.25
N LEU A 264 18.56 13.99 0.09
CA LEU A 264 18.32 12.94 -0.89
C LEU A 264 17.13 13.25 -1.80
N VAL A 265 16.00 13.71 -1.25
CA VAL A 265 14.82 14.07 -2.04
C VAL A 265 15.15 15.23 -2.99
N ILE A 266 15.82 16.27 -2.50
CA ILE A 266 16.24 17.42 -3.32
C ILE A 266 17.16 16.97 -4.46
N ASN A 267 18.12 16.10 -4.17
CA ASN A 267 19.04 15.58 -5.17
C ASN A 267 18.33 14.68 -6.19
N ALA A 268 17.40 13.83 -5.74
CA ALA A 268 16.65 12.91 -6.59
C ALA A 268 15.88 13.64 -7.70
N LEU A 269 15.31 14.82 -7.42
CA LEU A 269 14.63 15.65 -8.41
C LEU A 269 15.52 16.06 -9.61
N ARG A 270 16.85 16.04 -9.44
CA ARG A 270 17.81 16.35 -10.52
C ARG A 270 18.28 15.12 -11.29
N MET A 271 17.86 13.93 -10.87
CA MET A 271 18.31 12.65 -11.44
C MET A 271 17.36 12.10 -12.52
N ARG A 272 16.42 12.94 -12.98
CA ARG A 272 15.35 12.62 -13.94
C ARG A 272 14.63 11.30 -13.58
N PRO A 273 14.05 11.16 -12.38
CA PRO A 273 13.23 10.00 -12.06
C PRO A 273 11.89 10.06 -12.78
N GLU A 274 11.31 8.91 -13.13
CA GLU A 274 9.87 8.82 -13.36
C GLU A 274 9.12 8.65 -12.03
N ARG A 275 9.73 8.00 -11.03
CA ARG A 275 9.15 7.85 -9.68
C ARG A 275 10.19 8.02 -8.59
N ILE A 276 9.79 8.65 -7.49
CA ILE A 276 10.56 8.72 -6.24
C ILE A 276 9.80 7.94 -5.17
N ILE A 277 10.50 7.01 -4.52
CA ILE A 277 9.96 6.26 -3.39
C ILE A 277 10.74 6.64 -2.14
N VAL A 278 10.07 7.26 -1.19
CA VAL A 278 10.64 7.58 0.12
C VAL A 278 10.29 6.43 1.06
N GLY A 279 11.27 5.67 1.52
CA GLY A 279 11.04 4.49 2.35
C GLY A 279 10.22 4.81 3.60
N GLU A 280 10.54 5.92 4.26
CA GLU A 280 9.75 6.42 5.38
C GLU A 280 9.90 7.94 5.53
N CYS A 281 8.77 8.64 5.63
CA CYS A 281 8.69 10.07 5.89
C CYS A 281 8.43 10.30 7.39
N ARG A 282 9.34 11.05 8.04
CA ARG A 282 9.39 11.34 9.48
C ARG A 282 9.54 12.82 9.80
N GLY A 283 9.93 13.67 8.85
CA GLY A 283 10.30 15.05 9.14
C GLY A 283 10.29 15.99 7.93
N ALA A 284 11.30 16.87 7.87
CA ALA A 284 11.33 18.01 6.97
C ALA A 284 11.31 17.64 5.47
N GLU A 285 11.72 16.43 5.11
CA GLU A 285 11.64 15.91 3.74
C GLU A 285 10.20 15.85 3.19
N ALA A 286 9.18 15.87 4.06
CA ALA A 286 7.78 15.79 3.66
C ALA A 286 7.39 16.88 2.65
N PHE A 287 7.90 18.10 2.82
CA PHE A 287 7.60 19.19 1.90
C PHE A 287 8.14 18.90 0.49
N GLN A 288 9.41 18.50 0.37
CA GLN A 288 10.01 18.18 -0.92
C GLN A 288 9.41 16.91 -1.54
N MET A 289 9.02 15.94 -0.73
CA MET A 289 8.31 14.74 -1.18
C MET A 289 6.96 15.10 -1.81
N LEU A 290 6.15 15.93 -1.13
CA LEU A 290 4.86 16.38 -1.67
C LEU A 290 5.05 17.24 -2.93
N GLN A 291 6.11 18.05 -2.99
CA GLN A 291 6.44 18.78 -4.21
C GLN A 291 6.79 17.85 -5.36
N ALA A 292 7.57 16.80 -5.12
CA ALA A 292 7.88 15.79 -6.14
C ALA A 292 6.59 15.16 -6.70
N MET A 293 5.69 14.76 -5.80
CA MET A 293 4.37 14.19 -6.13
C MET A 293 3.49 15.14 -6.94
N ASN A 294 3.59 16.46 -6.72
CA ASN A 294 2.85 17.47 -7.49
C ASN A 294 3.53 17.88 -8.81
N THR A 295 4.82 17.60 -8.98
CA THR A 295 5.63 18.15 -10.09
C THR A 295 6.18 17.07 -11.01
N GLY A 296 5.29 16.30 -11.63
CA GLY A 296 5.62 15.40 -12.75
C GLY A 296 6.34 14.11 -12.37
N HIS A 297 6.36 13.76 -11.08
CA HIS A 297 6.87 12.47 -10.57
C HIS A 297 5.71 11.62 -10.03
N ASP A 298 4.67 11.48 -10.84
CA ASP A 298 3.46 10.73 -10.50
C ASP A 298 3.77 9.26 -10.21
N GLY A 299 3.01 8.65 -9.33
CA GLY A 299 3.21 7.27 -8.88
C GLY A 299 4.27 7.13 -7.80
N SER A 300 4.69 8.26 -7.23
CA SER A 300 5.57 8.30 -6.07
C SER A 300 4.88 7.69 -4.85
N MET A 301 5.66 7.04 -4.00
CA MET A 301 5.14 6.33 -2.84
C MET A 301 5.96 6.61 -1.60
N SER A 302 5.32 6.57 -0.43
CA SER A 302 6.03 6.70 0.84
C SER A 302 5.35 5.94 1.96
N THR A 303 6.10 5.64 3.03
CA THR A 303 5.49 5.18 4.29
C THR A 303 5.56 6.25 5.37
N LEU A 304 4.62 6.24 6.30
CA LEU A 304 4.70 7.10 7.49
C LEU A 304 4.02 6.45 8.70
N HIS A 305 4.37 6.91 9.90
CA HIS A 305 3.71 6.46 11.13
C HIS A 305 2.44 7.26 11.42
N ALA A 306 1.30 6.58 11.41
CA ALA A 306 0.01 7.12 11.84
C ALA A 306 -0.95 6.00 12.24
N ASN A 307 -1.90 6.33 13.10
CA ASN A 307 -2.89 5.40 13.64
C ASN A 307 -4.19 5.34 12.81
N SER A 308 -4.38 6.28 11.88
CA SER A 308 -5.50 6.31 10.96
C SER A 308 -5.16 7.14 9.70
N PRO A 309 -5.94 7.02 8.61
CA PRO A 309 -5.78 7.89 7.44
C PRO A 309 -5.89 9.39 7.76
N ARG A 310 -6.79 9.76 8.69
CA ARG A 310 -6.92 11.15 9.16
C ARG A 310 -5.68 11.60 9.92
N ASP A 311 -5.16 10.77 10.83
CA ASP A 311 -3.91 11.03 11.55
C ASP A 311 -2.73 11.15 10.57
N ALA A 312 -2.70 10.35 9.50
CA ALA A 312 -1.67 10.44 8.46
C ALA A 312 -1.65 11.84 7.80
N THR A 313 -2.81 12.42 7.49
CA THR A 313 -2.88 13.81 6.98
C THR A 313 -2.38 14.83 8.00
N SER A 314 -2.76 14.72 9.28
CA SER A 314 -2.28 15.62 10.34
C SER A 314 -0.78 15.49 10.60
N ARG A 315 -0.21 14.30 10.44
CA ARG A 315 1.23 14.04 10.52
C ARG A 315 1.97 14.68 9.36
N LEU A 316 1.47 14.55 8.14
CA LEU A 316 2.03 15.25 6.97
C LEU A 316 1.98 16.79 7.17
N GLU A 317 0.88 17.34 7.67
CA GLU A 317 0.78 18.77 8.02
C GLU A 317 1.91 19.18 8.98
N SER A 318 2.09 18.41 10.05
CA SER A 318 3.11 18.68 11.08
C SER A 318 4.53 18.60 10.50
N MET A 319 4.82 17.57 9.69
CA MET A 319 6.14 17.38 9.06
C MET A 319 6.48 18.51 8.08
N VAL A 320 5.50 18.98 7.30
CA VAL A 320 5.71 20.12 6.41
C VAL A 320 6.01 21.40 7.20
N MET A 321 5.30 21.62 8.32
CA MET A 321 5.59 22.77 9.20
C MET A 321 7.00 22.73 9.80
N MET A 322 7.58 21.53 10.02
CA MET A 322 8.97 21.39 10.47
C MET A 322 9.99 21.85 9.42
N SER A 323 9.67 21.70 8.12
CA SER A 323 10.55 22.19 7.04
C SER A 323 10.39 23.69 6.80
N ASN A 324 9.18 24.23 6.92
CA ASN A 324 8.91 25.62 6.62
C ASN A 324 7.75 26.16 7.49
N ALA A 325 8.09 26.73 8.65
CA ALA A 325 7.13 27.26 9.61
C ALA A 325 6.34 28.48 9.11
N SER A 326 6.71 29.07 7.96
CA SER A 326 6.07 30.28 7.42
C SER A 326 4.88 30.01 6.50
N LEU A 327 4.65 28.77 6.09
CA LEU A 327 3.55 28.43 5.18
C LEU A 327 2.21 28.42 5.93
N PRO A 328 1.17 29.12 5.43
CA PRO A 328 -0.18 29.02 5.99
C PRO A 328 -0.69 27.57 5.96
N LEU A 329 -1.35 27.14 7.04
CA LEU A 329 -1.85 25.75 7.18
C LEU A 329 -2.77 25.33 6.02
N GLU A 330 -3.59 26.24 5.52
CA GLU A 330 -4.47 25.97 4.38
C GLU A 330 -3.67 25.66 3.10
N ALA A 331 -2.54 26.34 2.88
CA ALA A 331 -1.67 26.07 1.74
C ALA A 331 -0.98 24.71 1.86
N ILE A 332 -0.57 24.32 3.07
CA ILE A 332 -0.02 22.98 3.35
C ILE A 332 -1.06 21.91 3.03
N ARG A 333 -2.29 22.07 3.54
CA ARG A 333 -3.40 21.15 3.27
C ARG A 333 -3.71 21.03 1.79
N ARG A 334 -3.69 22.16 1.07
CA ARG A 334 -3.91 22.18 -0.39
C ARG A 334 -2.82 21.42 -1.13
N ASN A 335 -1.57 21.57 -0.71
CA ASN A 335 -0.45 20.83 -1.27
C ASN A 335 -0.61 19.31 -1.02
N ILE A 336 -0.94 18.91 0.21
CA ILE A 336 -1.19 17.49 0.55
C ILE A 336 -2.34 16.93 -0.29
N ALA A 337 -3.46 17.65 -0.38
CA ALA A 337 -4.65 17.20 -1.10
C ALA A 337 -4.45 17.10 -2.62
N ALA A 338 -3.55 17.90 -3.18
CA ALA A 338 -3.17 17.80 -4.59
C ALA A 338 -2.16 16.67 -4.85
N ALA A 339 -1.23 16.46 -3.92
CA ALA A 339 -0.12 15.53 -4.09
C ALA A 339 -0.50 14.07 -3.84
N VAL A 340 -1.26 13.80 -2.77
CA VAL A 340 -1.54 12.43 -2.32
C VAL A 340 -2.92 12.02 -2.80
N ASN A 341 -3.00 10.88 -3.49
CA ASN A 341 -4.29 10.38 -3.99
C ASN A 341 -4.87 9.32 -3.05
N ILE A 342 -4.04 8.39 -2.56
CA ILE A 342 -4.48 7.24 -1.76
C ILE A 342 -3.63 7.11 -0.50
N ILE A 343 -4.30 6.87 0.63
CA ILE A 343 -3.71 6.45 1.89
C ILE A 343 -4.11 5.01 2.18
N VAL A 344 -3.14 4.12 2.37
CA VAL A 344 -3.36 2.72 2.74
C VAL A 344 -2.95 2.52 4.19
N GLN A 345 -3.92 2.26 5.06
CA GLN A 345 -3.68 2.06 6.49
C GLN A 345 -3.42 0.58 6.79
N ALA A 346 -2.22 0.26 7.27
CA ALA A 346 -1.82 -1.05 7.76
C ALA A 346 -1.74 -1.08 9.29
N SER A 347 -2.34 -2.10 9.91
CA SER A 347 -2.38 -2.27 11.36
C SER A 347 -1.99 -3.69 11.78
N ARG A 348 -1.30 -3.81 12.91
CA ARG A 348 -1.10 -5.09 13.60
C ARG A 348 -2.21 -5.24 14.64
N LEU A 349 -3.03 -6.27 14.52
CA LEU A 349 -4.12 -6.56 15.44
C LEU A 349 -3.61 -7.28 16.69
N ASN A 350 -4.47 -7.39 17.71
CA ASN A 350 -4.15 -7.98 19.00
C ASN A 350 -3.83 -9.48 18.93
N ASP A 351 -4.26 -10.16 17.86
CA ASP A 351 -3.91 -11.55 17.55
C ASP A 351 -2.54 -11.68 16.84
N GLY A 352 -1.81 -10.57 16.72
CA GLY A 352 -0.52 -10.49 16.02
C GLY A 352 -0.63 -10.42 14.50
N SER A 353 -1.82 -10.61 13.92
CA SER A 353 -2.01 -10.56 12.47
C SER A 353 -1.86 -9.14 11.94
N ARG A 354 -1.32 -9.01 10.73
CA ARG A 354 -1.18 -7.73 10.02
C ARG A 354 -2.30 -7.63 9.00
N LYS A 355 -3.10 -6.57 9.07
CA LYS A 355 -4.25 -6.33 8.19
C LYS A 355 -4.20 -4.92 7.60
N ILE A 356 -4.64 -4.78 6.36
CA ILE A 356 -4.98 -3.46 5.79
C ILE A 356 -6.35 -3.09 6.32
N THR A 357 -6.44 -2.02 7.13
CA THR A 357 -7.69 -1.62 7.77
C THR A 357 -8.48 -0.63 6.92
N ASN A 358 -7.80 0.22 6.17
CA ASN A 358 -8.44 1.22 5.31
C ASN A 358 -7.64 1.39 4.02
N ILE A 359 -8.34 1.56 2.91
CA ILE A 359 -7.80 2.18 1.70
C ILE A 359 -8.67 3.42 1.47
N THR A 360 -8.07 4.59 1.61
CA THR A 360 -8.77 5.87 1.68
C THR A 360 -8.28 6.78 0.55
N GLU A 361 -9.21 7.32 -0.22
CA GLU A 361 -8.95 8.33 -1.24
C GLU A 361 -8.98 9.74 -0.64
N ILE A 362 -8.11 10.61 -1.13
CA ILE A 362 -8.18 12.05 -0.86
C ILE A 362 -9.00 12.70 -1.97
N MET A 363 -10.15 13.27 -1.61
CA MET A 363 -11.11 13.85 -2.55
C MET A 363 -10.85 15.32 -2.88
N GLY A 364 -9.89 15.96 -2.19
CA GLY A 364 -9.60 17.38 -2.28
C GLY A 364 -9.83 18.11 -0.96
N MET A 365 -10.25 19.37 -1.03
CA MET A 365 -10.53 20.21 0.14
C MET A 365 -11.94 20.79 0.13
N GLU A 366 -12.53 20.87 1.32
CA GLU A 366 -13.81 21.56 1.57
C GLU A 366 -13.68 22.35 2.87
N SER A 367 -14.08 23.63 2.86
CA SER A 367 -14.03 24.52 4.03
C SER A 367 -12.69 24.53 4.79
N GLY A 368 -11.56 24.46 4.07
CA GLY A 368 -10.22 24.48 4.67
C GLY A 368 -9.74 23.15 5.28
N HIS A 369 -10.48 22.07 5.07
CA HIS A 369 -10.15 20.72 5.52
C HIS A 369 -9.97 19.76 4.36
N ILE A 370 -9.07 18.78 4.51
CA ILE A 370 -8.90 17.70 3.56
C ILE A 370 -10.07 16.72 3.69
N VAL A 371 -10.72 16.43 2.57
CA VAL A 371 -11.83 15.48 2.51
C VAL A 371 -11.28 14.10 2.18
N LEU A 372 -11.55 13.15 3.06
CA LEU A 372 -11.10 11.76 2.95
C LEU A 372 -12.30 10.84 2.73
N GLN A 373 -12.09 9.79 1.96
CA GLN A 373 -13.14 8.85 1.63
C GLN A 373 -12.64 7.42 1.57
N ASP A 374 -13.19 6.57 2.44
CA ASP A 374 -12.82 5.16 2.47
C ASP A 374 -13.41 4.43 1.26
N ILE A 375 -12.52 3.79 0.48
CA ILE A 375 -12.87 2.87 -0.60
C ILE A 375 -13.07 1.46 -0.01
N PHE A 376 -12.17 1.06 0.88
CA PHE A 376 -12.24 -0.20 1.63
C PHE A 376 -12.08 0.07 3.11
N THR A 377 -12.95 -0.56 3.91
CA THR A 377 -12.87 -0.52 5.38
C THR A 377 -12.93 -1.95 5.93
N TYR A 378 -12.00 -2.27 6.83
CA TYR A 378 -11.96 -3.51 7.57
C TYR A 378 -12.98 -3.47 8.72
N GLN A 379 -13.92 -4.41 8.73
CA GLN A 379 -14.80 -4.62 9.87
C GLN A 379 -14.46 -5.94 10.58
N PRO A 380 -13.93 -5.88 11.81
CA PRO A 380 -13.66 -7.09 12.57
C PRO A 380 -14.97 -7.84 12.84
N SER A 381 -15.00 -9.13 12.51
CA SER A 381 -16.06 -10.04 12.94
C SER A 381 -15.97 -10.26 14.44
N LYS A 382 -17.11 -10.56 15.08
CA LYS A 382 -17.15 -11.05 16.47
C LYS A 382 -16.59 -12.47 16.60
N TYR A 383 -16.42 -13.19 15.49
CA TYR A 383 -15.98 -14.58 15.46
C TYR A 383 -14.51 -14.69 15.02
N ARG A 384 -13.78 -15.61 15.66
CA ARG A 384 -12.40 -15.99 15.30
C ARG A 384 -12.41 -17.27 14.46
N ASP A 385 -11.36 -17.47 13.66
CA ASP A 385 -11.15 -18.73 12.94
C ASP A 385 -10.69 -19.87 13.87
N GLU A 386 -10.56 -21.08 13.31
CA GLU A 386 -10.10 -22.28 14.02
C GLU A 386 -8.69 -22.13 14.64
N ASN A 387 -7.90 -21.16 14.17
CA ASN A 387 -6.57 -20.83 14.65
C ASN A 387 -6.54 -19.62 15.60
N GLY A 388 -7.72 -19.11 16.02
CA GLY A 388 -7.85 -17.99 16.94
C GLY A 388 -7.62 -16.60 16.33
N LYS A 389 -7.53 -16.47 15.00
CA LYS A 389 -7.34 -15.19 14.29
C LYS A 389 -8.68 -14.49 14.01
N ILE A 390 -8.67 -13.16 13.98
CA ILE A 390 -9.85 -12.35 13.71
C ILE A 390 -10.22 -12.46 12.21
N ILE A 391 -11.43 -12.93 11.93
CA ILE A 391 -12.03 -12.91 10.59
C ILE A 391 -12.69 -11.54 10.38
N ALA A 392 -12.70 -11.02 9.16
CA ALA A 392 -13.37 -9.75 8.86
C ALA A 392 -14.05 -9.78 7.50
N VAL A 393 -15.08 -8.94 7.38
CA VAL A 393 -15.72 -8.62 6.10
C VAL A 393 -15.21 -7.24 5.70
N PHE A 394 -14.71 -7.14 4.47
CA PHE A 394 -14.34 -5.86 3.89
C PHE A 394 -15.56 -5.27 3.20
N ILE A 395 -15.96 -4.08 3.63
CA ILE A 395 -17.09 -3.38 3.01
C ILE A 395 -16.58 -2.57 1.83
N PHE A 396 -17.03 -2.93 0.62
CA PHE A 396 -16.84 -2.18 -0.62
C PHE A 396 -18.10 -1.37 -0.92
N LEU A 397 -18.29 -0.24 -0.23
CA LEU A 397 -19.53 0.55 -0.36
C LEU A 397 -19.41 1.69 -1.38
N PHE A 398 -18.20 2.27 -1.56
CA PHE A 398 -18.09 3.63 -2.07
C PHE A 398 -17.98 3.74 -3.60
N LEU A 399 -17.10 2.95 -4.23
CA LEU A 399 -16.86 3.05 -5.68
C LEU A 399 -18.12 2.74 -6.48
N THR A 400 -18.94 1.74 -6.11
CA THR A 400 -20.16 1.44 -6.89
C THR A 400 -21.23 2.51 -6.73
N ILE A 401 -21.37 3.10 -5.53
CA ILE A 401 -22.41 4.08 -5.23
C ILE A 401 -22.02 5.44 -5.80
N VAL A 402 -20.78 5.91 -5.63
CA VAL A 402 -20.32 7.19 -6.16
C VAL A 402 -20.04 7.13 -7.65
N TRP A 403 -19.56 6.02 -8.20
CA TRP A 403 -19.55 5.83 -9.65
C TRP A 403 -20.98 5.81 -10.21
N LYS A 404 -21.96 5.16 -9.55
CA LYS A 404 -23.38 5.25 -9.98
C LYS A 404 -23.96 6.64 -9.82
N LEU A 405 -23.65 7.36 -8.75
CA LEU A 405 -24.19 8.70 -8.49
C LEU A 405 -23.53 9.73 -9.41
N GLY A 406 -22.23 9.61 -9.65
CA GLY A 406 -21.46 10.38 -10.61
C GLY A 406 -21.89 10.09 -12.05
N GLN A 407 -22.05 8.82 -12.44
CA GLN A 407 -22.65 8.47 -13.73
C GLN A 407 -24.07 9.00 -13.85
N ARG A 408 -24.90 8.93 -12.79
CA ARG A 408 -26.25 9.52 -12.81
C ARG A 408 -26.22 11.03 -12.98
N ARG A 409 -25.30 11.73 -12.31
CA ARG A 409 -25.13 13.18 -12.44
C ARG A 409 -24.66 13.56 -13.84
N ASN A 410 -23.59 12.95 -14.32
CA ASN A 410 -23.04 13.19 -15.66
C ASN A 410 -24.04 12.81 -16.76
N ARG A 411 -24.80 11.71 -16.57
CA ARG A 411 -25.88 11.32 -17.47
C ARG A 411 -27.01 12.35 -17.46
N LYS A 412 -27.41 12.85 -16.29
CA LYS A 412 -28.47 13.87 -16.17
C LYS A 412 -28.05 15.18 -16.83
N GLU A 413 -26.84 15.64 -16.58
CA GLU A 413 -26.24 16.82 -17.21
C GLU A 413 -26.18 16.64 -18.74
N PHE A 414 -25.78 15.45 -19.21
CA PHE A 414 -25.84 15.10 -20.63
C PHE A 414 -27.27 15.16 -21.19
N GLU A 415 -28.23 14.47 -20.58
CA GLU A 415 -29.63 14.45 -21.03
C GLU A 415 -30.31 15.84 -21.00
N GLU A 416 -29.85 16.74 -20.14
CA GLU A 416 -30.33 18.13 -20.04
C GLU A 416 -29.74 19.03 -21.14
N MET A 417 -28.44 18.92 -21.42
CA MET A 417 -27.73 19.75 -22.39
C MET A 417 -27.84 19.23 -23.84
N PHE A 418 -28.01 17.92 -24.04
CA PHE A 418 -28.04 17.32 -25.38
C PHE A 418 -29.13 17.88 -26.32
N PRO A 419 -30.35 18.25 -25.86
CA PRO A 419 -31.32 18.95 -26.69
C PRO A 419 -30.80 20.27 -27.29
N GLU A 420 -29.95 20.99 -26.57
CA GLU A 420 -29.35 22.24 -27.03
C GLU A 420 -28.35 21.99 -28.16
N VAL A 421 -27.55 20.91 -28.06
CA VAL A 421 -26.72 20.40 -29.17
C VAL A 421 -27.57 20.24 -30.43
N ILE A 422 -28.73 19.58 -30.32
CA ILE A 422 -29.58 19.31 -31.47
C ILE A 422 -30.20 20.58 -32.04
N GLN A 423 -30.51 21.59 -31.20
CA GLN A 423 -30.99 22.88 -31.66
C GLN A 423 -29.90 23.64 -32.44
N ILE A 424 -28.67 23.67 -31.94
CA ILE A 424 -27.53 24.31 -32.61
C ILE A 424 -27.25 23.63 -33.95
N LEU A 425 -27.22 22.30 -33.96
CA LEU A 425 -27.06 21.51 -35.19
C LEU A 425 -28.19 21.77 -36.20
N ASN A 426 -29.45 21.82 -35.76
CA ASN A 426 -30.59 22.14 -36.64
C ASN A 426 -30.52 23.57 -37.20
N SER A 427 -30.12 24.54 -36.38
CA SER A 427 -29.95 25.93 -36.77
C SER A 427 -28.84 26.08 -37.82
N ALA A 428 -27.68 25.48 -37.55
CA ALA A 428 -26.54 25.50 -38.47
C ALA A 428 -26.88 24.86 -39.81
N THR A 429 -27.47 23.67 -39.80
CA THR A 429 -27.82 22.96 -41.05
C THR A 429 -28.97 23.60 -41.80
N SER A 430 -29.91 24.25 -41.11
CA SER A 430 -30.98 25.06 -41.77
C SER A 430 -30.42 26.31 -42.44
N SER A 431 -29.30 26.86 -41.94
CA SER A 431 -28.56 27.96 -42.57
C SER A 431 -27.63 27.52 -43.71
N GLY A 432 -27.65 26.23 -44.09
CA GLY A 432 -26.81 25.68 -45.16
C GLY A 432 -25.41 25.26 -44.74
N ALA A 433 -25.08 25.30 -43.44
CA ALA A 433 -23.79 24.85 -42.93
C ALA A 433 -23.64 23.32 -43.02
N GLY A 434 -22.43 22.84 -43.35
CA GLY A 434 -22.09 21.42 -43.32
C GLY A 434 -21.85 20.88 -41.90
N LEU A 435 -21.74 19.55 -41.77
CA LEU A 435 -21.58 18.87 -40.46
C LEU A 435 -20.43 19.43 -39.63
N LEU A 436 -19.27 19.60 -40.28
CA LEU A 436 -18.05 20.06 -39.63
C LEU A 436 -18.27 21.42 -38.94
N GLN A 437 -18.87 22.37 -39.67
CA GLN A 437 -19.18 23.70 -39.17
C GLN A 437 -20.28 23.68 -38.09
N ALA A 438 -21.24 22.77 -38.20
CA ALA A 438 -22.27 22.58 -37.19
C ALA A 438 -21.69 22.01 -35.88
N LEU A 439 -20.75 21.06 -35.95
CA LEU A 439 -20.03 20.52 -34.79
C LEU A 439 -19.10 21.56 -34.16
N GLU A 440 -18.46 22.41 -34.97
CA GLU A 440 -17.66 23.54 -34.48
C GLU A 440 -18.50 24.50 -33.62
N ARG A 441 -19.71 24.85 -34.07
CA ARG A 441 -20.65 25.68 -33.30
C ARG A 441 -21.06 25.01 -31.99
N CYS A 442 -21.35 23.70 -32.02
CA CYS A 442 -21.65 22.97 -30.78
C CYS A 442 -20.49 23.02 -29.79
N GLY A 443 -19.24 22.92 -30.28
CA GLY A 443 -18.06 23.01 -29.42
C GLY A 443 -17.84 24.39 -28.78
N LYS A 444 -18.28 25.48 -29.44
CA LYS A 444 -18.14 26.85 -28.95
C LYS A 444 -19.29 27.31 -28.07
N ASP A 445 -20.51 26.99 -28.46
CA ASP A 445 -21.73 27.56 -27.87
C ASP A 445 -22.22 26.74 -26.66
N ILE A 446 -21.81 25.46 -26.56
CA ILE A 446 -22.16 24.59 -25.43
C ILE A 446 -21.05 24.63 -24.40
N SER A 447 -21.42 24.92 -23.16
CA SER A 447 -20.48 24.94 -22.04
C SER A 447 -20.28 23.54 -21.42
N GLY A 448 -19.15 23.35 -20.73
CA GLY A 448 -18.86 22.12 -19.98
C GLY A 448 -18.33 20.97 -20.84
N GLN A 449 -18.37 19.76 -20.26
CA GLN A 449 -17.70 18.56 -20.82
C GLN A 449 -18.22 18.15 -22.21
N ILE A 450 -19.49 18.44 -22.51
CA ILE A 450 -20.10 18.12 -23.80
C ILE A 450 -19.55 19.05 -24.88
N GLY A 451 -19.44 20.35 -24.61
CA GLY A 451 -18.84 21.31 -25.55
C GLY A 451 -17.39 20.97 -25.87
N GLU A 452 -16.60 20.57 -24.85
CA GLU A 452 -15.23 20.09 -25.06
C GLU A 452 -15.18 18.82 -25.92
N GLU A 453 -16.10 17.87 -25.72
CA GLU A 453 -16.18 16.67 -26.54
C GLU A 453 -16.52 17.00 -28.00
N PHE A 454 -17.50 17.88 -28.25
CA PHE A 454 -17.82 18.32 -29.62
C PHE A 454 -16.67 19.12 -30.27
N THR A 455 -15.90 19.87 -29.48
CA THR A 455 -14.66 20.52 -29.92
C THR A 455 -13.60 19.49 -30.34
N ASN A 456 -13.42 18.43 -29.55
CA ASN A 456 -12.48 17.35 -29.87
C ASN A 456 -12.90 16.56 -31.11
N VAL A 457 -14.19 16.19 -31.21
CA VAL A 457 -14.75 15.53 -32.39
C VAL A 457 -14.54 16.40 -33.63
N HIS A 458 -14.86 17.70 -33.56
CA HIS A 458 -14.62 18.63 -34.66
C HIS A 458 -13.15 18.67 -35.08
N LYS A 459 -12.22 18.83 -34.14
CA LYS A 459 -10.77 18.89 -34.42
C LYS A 459 -10.27 17.64 -35.14
N ARG A 460 -10.68 16.46 -34.67
CA ARG A 460 -10.28 15.16 -35.23
C ARG A 460 -10.83 14.96 -36.65
N LEU A 461 -12.09 15.32 -36.87
CA LEU A 461 -12.68 15.28 -38.22
C LEU A 461 -12.03 16.30 -39.17
N ALA A 462 -11.66 17.48 -38.66
CA ALA A 462 -11.03 18.54 -39.46
C ALA A 462 -9.63 18.17 -39.96
N ILE A 463 -8.90 17.32 -39.22
CA ILE A 463 -7.59 16.77 -39.65
C ILE A 463 -7.72 15.49 -40.50
N GLY A 464 -8.95 15.07 -40.83
CA GLY A 464 -9.21 13.96 -41.76
C GLY A 464 -9.26 12.57 -41.12
N GLU A 465 -9.41 12.46 -39.79
CA GLU A 465 -9.66 11.16 -39.17
C GLU A 465 -11.01 10.57 -39.62
N ASP A 466 -11.07 9.23 -39.67
CA ASP A 466 -12.27 8.50 -40.07
C ASP A 466 -13.47 8.83 -39.15
N PRO A 467 -14.60 9.34 -39.70
CA PRO A 467 -15.72 9.75 -38.87
C PRO A 467 -16.33 8.64 -38.04
N THR A 468 -16.32 7.40 -38.56
CA THR A 468 -16.82 6.23 -37.86
C THR A 468 -15.99 6.04 -36.60
N SER A 469 -14.66 5.92 -36.70
CA SER A 469 -13.76 5.81 -35.54
C SER A 469 -13.92 6.95 -34.53
N VAL A 470 -14.01 8.20 -34.99
CA VAL A 470 -14.09 9.37 -34.09
C VAL A 470 -15.37 9.34 -33.24
N PHE A 471 -16.52 9.02 -33.85
CA PHE A 471 -17.77 8.91 -33.12
C PHE A 471 -17.84 7.67 -32.22
N GLU A 472 -17.19 6.55 -32.60
CA GLU A 472 -17.10 5.36 -31.74
C GLU A 472 -16.31 5.65 -30.46
N ASP A 473 -15.16 6.29 -30.59
CA ASP A 473 -14.37 6.77 -29.46
C ASP A 473 -15.19 7.71 -28.57
N SER A 474 -15.93 8.63 -29.18
CA SER A 474 -16.79 9.56 -28.44
C SER A 474 -17.90 8.82 -27.66
N TYR A 475 -18.49 7.78 -28.26
CA TYR A 475 -19.49 6.95 -27.60
C TYR A 475 -18.94 6.18 -26.41
N THR A 476 -17.69 5.71 -26.45
CA THR A 476 -17.09 5.03 -25.29
C THR A 476 -17.01 5.92 -24.05
N ARG A 477 -16.85 7.24 -24.23
CA ARG A 477 -16.84 8.24 -23.16
C ARG A 477 -18.25 8.61 -22.70
N TYR A 478 -19.20 8.67 -23.63
CA TYR A 478 -20.59 9.04 -23.38
C TYR A 478 -21.57 7.96 -23.88
N PRO A 479 -21.65 6.79 -23.22
CA PRO A 479 -22.46 5.65 -23.68
C PRO A 479 -23.95 5.83 -23.36
N TYR A 480 -24.53 6.96 -23.76
CA TYR A 480 -25.90 7.34 -23.48
C TYR A 480 -26.81 7.10 -24.69
N LYS A 481 -28.09 6.81 -24.42
CA LYS A 481 -29.05 6.35 -25.43
C LYS A 481 -29.27 7.40 -26.51
N GLU A 482 -29.39 8.66 -26.13
CA GLU A 482 -29.60 9.81 -27.01
C GLU A 482 -28.38 10.04 -27.91
N TYR A 483 -27.17 9.84 -27.37
CA TYR A 483 -25.93 9.97 -28.13
C TYR A 483 -25.74 8.83 -29.12
N TYR A 484 -26.09 7.60 -28.72
CA TYR A 484 -26.10 6.44 -29.61
C TYR A 484 -26.98 6.68 -30.84
N PHE A 485 -28.20 7.19 -30.65
CA PHE A 485 -29.08 7.52 -31.77
C PHE A 485 -28.50 8.61 -32.66
N PHE A 486 -27.93 9.66 -32.06
CA PHE A 486 -27.24 10.71 -32.80
C PHE A 486 -26.11 10.17 -33.67
N ILE A 487 -25.18 9.41 -33.09
CA ILE A 487 -24.05 8.82 -33.81
C ILE A 487 -24.52 7.88 -34.92
N THR A 488 -25.49 7.01 -34.62
CA THR A 488 -26.04 6.07 -35.61
C THR A 488 -26.64 6.82 -36.79
N ILE A 489 -27.38 7.89 -36.54
CA ILE A 489 -28.04 8.70 -37.56
C ILE A 489 -27.02 9.49 -38.39
N ILE A 490 -25.99 10.05 -37.76
CA ILE A 490 -24.88 10.74 -38.45
C ILE A 490 -24.08 9.75 -39.30
N ARG A 491 -23.72 8.57 -38.79
CA ARG A 491 -23.02 7.52 -39.53
C ARG A 491 -23.81 7.06 -40.76
N VAL A 492 -25.08 6.72 -40.57
CA VAL A 492 -25.95 6.31 -41.68
C VAL A 492 -26.05 7.40 -42.75
N ASN A 493 -26.00 8.68 -42.35
CA ASN A 493 -26.00 9.79 -43.29
C ASN A 493 -24.66 9.93 -44.05
N LEU A 494 -23.53 9.78 -43.35
CA LEU A 494 -22.19 9.84 -43.93
C LEU A 494 -21.95 8.69 -44.93
N ASP A 495 -22.46 7.49 -44.64
CA ASP A 495 -22.31 6.32 -45.54
C ASP A 495 -23.25 6.37 -46.77
N LYS A 496 -24.47 6.90 -46.62
CA LYS A 496 -25.51 6.84 -47.67
C LYS A 496 -25.75 8.15 -48.42
N GLY A 497 -25.10 9.25 -48.03
CA GLY A 497 -25.17 10.54 -48.75
C GLY A 497 -26.53 11.22 -48.72
N GLY A 498 -27.12 11.44 -47.53
CA GLY A 498 -28.44 12.07 -47.39
C GLY A 498 -28.43 13.57 -47.06
N GLN A 499 -29.57 14.26 -47.19
CA GLN A 499 -29.71 15.65 -46.76
C GLN A 499 -29.66 15.79 -45.24
N MET A 500 -28.57 16.35 -44.74
CA MET A 500 -28.28 16.53 -43.31
C MET A 500 -29.39 17.23 -42.53
N ARG A 501 -30.08 18.18 -43.17
CA ARG A 501 -31.21 18.90 -42.59
C ARG A 501 -32.35 17.96 -42.18
N GLU A 502 -32.70 16.99 -43.02
CA GLU A 502 -33.81 16.07 -42.75
C GLU A 502 -33.46 15.08 -41.62
N VAL A 503 -32.21 14.67 -41.59
CA VAL A 503 -31.62 13.73 -40.62
C VAL A 503 -31.64 14.32 -39.20
N ILE A 504 -31.21 15.56 -39.03
CA ILE A 504 -31.17 16.22 -37.71
C ILE A 504 -32.58 16.63 -37.25
N MET A 505 -33.49 16.99 -38.17
CA MET A 505 -34.91 17.21 -37.83
C MET A 505 -35.60 15.95 -37.31
N ARG A 506 -35.36 14.78 -37.93
CA ARG A 506 -35.92 13.50 -37.45
C ARG A 506 -35.39 13.13 -36.07
N LEU A 507 -34.10 13.32 -35.83
CA LEU A 507 -33.47 13.10 -34.52
C LEU A 507 -34.12 13.97 -33.43
N GLY A 508 -34.30 15.28 -33.70
CA GLY A 508 -34.94 16.20 -32.75
C GLY A 508 -36.35 15.77 -32.36
N ARG A 509 -37.13 15.24 -33.31
CA ARG A 509 -38.48 14.71 -33.05
C ARG A 509 -38.47 13.46 -32.17
N VAL A 510 -37.58 12.50 -32.46
CA VAL A 510 -37.45 11.24 -31.69
C VAL A 510 -37.08 11.50 -30.23
N ILE A 511 -36.15 12.43 -29.98
CA ILE A 511 -35.72 12.78 -28.61
C ILE A 511 -36.86 13.47 -27.84
N ALA A 512 -37.60 14.38 -28.49
CA ALA A 512 -38.73 15.06 -27.88
C ALA A 512 -39.87 14.11 -27.49
N ASP A 513 -40.20 13.16 -28.37
CA ASP A 513 -41.24 12.15 -28.12
C ASP A 513 -40.84 11.19 -26.99
N SER A 514 -39.55 10.82 -26.91
CA SER A 514 -39.01 9.99 -25.82
C SER A 514 -39.19 10.66 -24.45
N LYS A 515 -38.83 11.95 -24.31
CA LYS A 515 -39.01 12.71 -23.05
C LYS A 515 -40.49 12.82 -22.63
N LYS A 516 -41.40 12.95 -23.58
CA LYS A 516 -42.85 13.01 -23.31
C LYS A 516 -43.37 11.67 -22.78
N MET A 517 -42.91 10.55 -23.33
CA MET A 517 -43.27 9.21 -22.89
C MET A 517 -42.77 8.89 -21.48
N GLU A 518 -41.56 9.35 -21.14
CA GLU A 518 -40.97 9.12 -19.82
C GLU A 518 -41.73 9.84 -18.70
N LYS A 519 -42.12 11.11 -18.92
CA LYS A 519 -43.00 11.86 -18.00
C LYS A 519 -44.36 11.20 -17.80
N LYS A 520 -44.91 10.58 -18.86
CA LYS A 520 -46.18 9.84 -18.78
C LYS A 520 -46.03 8.56 -17.95
N LYS A 521 -44.90 7.85 -18.09
CA LYS A 521 -44.58 6.65 -17.30
C LYS A 521 -44.42 6.96 -15.80
N SER A 522 -43.76 8.05 -15.44
CA SER A 522 -43.59 8.43 -14.03
C SER A 522 -44.92 8.78 -13.36
N ALA A 523 -45.81 9.47 -14.07
CA ALA A 523 -47.13 9.85 -13.56
C ALA A 523 -48.07 8.66 -13.34
N MET A 524 -47.95 7.58 -14.12
CA MET A 524 -48.80 6.39 -13.98
C MET A 524 -48.38 5.46 -12.82
N THR A 525 -47.17 5.62 -12.26
CA THR A 525 -46.63 4.70 -11.22
C THR A 525 -46.59 5.32 -9.81
N SER A 526 -46.93 6.60 -9.67
CA SER A 526 -46.91 7.33 -8.40
C SER A 526 -47.97 6.86 -7.39
N GLU A 527 -49.15 6.48 -7.86
CA GLU A 527 -50.27 6.03 -7.00
C GLU A 527 -49.95 4.70 -6.31
N ALA A 528 -49.54 3.68 -7.09
CA ALA A 528 -49.17 2.37 -6.57
C ALA A 528 -47.98 2.41 -5.58
N ARG A 529 -47.01 3.32 -5.81
CA ARG A 529 -45.88 3.51 -4.89
C ARG A 529 -46.30 4.13 -3.57
N MET A 530 -47.21 5.10 -3.60
CA MET A 530 -47.73 5.76 -2.40
C MET A 530 -48.53 4.77 -1.54
N SER A 531 -49.41 3.98 -2.15
CA SER A 531 -50.16 2.93 -1.44
C SER A 531 -49.24 1.89 -0.79
N ALA A 532 -48.18 1.46 -1.50
CA ALA A 532 -47.21 0.51 -0.96
C ALA A 532 -46.44 1.07 0.25
N MET A 533 -46.06 2.36 0.22
CA MET A 533 -45.40 3.02 1.36
C MET A 533 -46.30 3.14 2.59
N ILE A 534 -47.59 3.40 2.40
CA ILE A 534 -48.55 3.50 3.50
C ILE A 534 -48.71 2.12 4.17
N VAL A 535 -48.90 1.06 3.38
CA VAL A 535 -49.05 -0.30 3.91
C VAL A 535 -47.78 -0.74 4.67
N ALA A 536 -46.59 -0.48 4.13
CA ALA A 536 -45.33 -0.86 4.77
C ALA A 536 -45.01 -0.09 6.06
N SER A 537 -45.57 1.11 6.26
CA SER A 537 -45.33 1.92 7.47
C SER A 537 -46.27 1.59 8.63
N PHE A 538 -47.41 0.94 8.33
CA PHE A 538 -48.45 0.63 9.31
C PHE A 538 -48.00 -0.28 10.47
N PRO A 539 -47.24 -1.37 10.26
CA PRO A 539 -46.78 -2.25 11.35
C PRO A 539 -45.78 -1.57 12.27
N VAL A 540 -44.92 -0.71 11.73
CA VAL A 540 -43.94 0.06 12.52
C VAL A 540 -44.67 1.08 13.38
N ALA A 541 -45.65 1.79 12.81
CA ALA A 541 -46.50 2.71 13.56
C ALA A 541 -47.29 1.98 14.65
N PHE A 542 -47.84 0.80 14.35
CA PHE A 542 -48.57 -0.03 15.30
C PHE A 542 -47.66 -0.55 16.43
N PHE A 543 -46.42 -0.95 16.12
CA PHE A 543 -45.43 -1.38 17.11
C PHE A 543 -45.03 -0.26 18.07
N ILE A 544 -44.83 0.96 17.54
CA ILE A 544 -44.59 2.16 18.34
C ILE A 544 -45.83 2.49 19.19
N PHE A 545 -47.03 2.39 18.61
CA PHE A 545 -48.28 2.60 19.33
C PHE A 545 -48.45 1.63 20.50
N MET A 546 -48.19 0.33 20.29
CA MET A 546 -48.24 -0.67 21.36
C MET A 546 -47.30 -0.34 22.51
N LYS A 547 -46.09 0.17 22.22
CA LYS A 547 -45.14 0.59 23.26
C LYS A 547 -45.71 1.64 24.21
N PHE A 548 -46.50 2.59 23.69
CA PHE A 548 -47.01 3.70 24.49
C PHE A 548 -48.39 3.43 25.10
N MET A 549 -49.25 2.72 24.37
CA MET A 549 -50.66 2.55 24.75
C MET A 549 -50.94 1.21 25.41
N MET A 550 -50.09 0.19 25.20
CA MET A 550 -50.26 -1.17 25.73
C MET A 550 -48.90 -1.75 26.20
N PRO A 551 -48.25 -1.14 27.20
CA PRO A 551 -46.88 -1.50 27.61
C PRO A 551 -46.75 -2.96 28.09
N GLU A 552 -47.78 -3.51 28.76
CA GLU A 552 -47.77 -4.91 29.20
C GLU A 552 -47.70 -5.90 28.02
N ASN A 553 -48.47 -5.64 26.96
CA ASN A 553 -48.45 -6.45 25.74
C ASN A 553 -47.13 -6.29 24.98
N PHE A 554 -46.55 -5.10 25.02
CA PHE A 554 -45.25 -4.81 24.41
C PHE A 554 -44.12 -5.57 25.12
N ASP A 555 -44.13 -5.61 26.45
CA ASP A 555 -43.15 -6.36 27.24
C ASP A 555 -43.29 -7.87 27.03
N PHE A 556 -44.52 -8.40 26.94
CA PHE A 556 -44.75 -9.79 26.52
C PHE A 556 -44.12 -10.07 25.15
N LEU A 557 -44.32 -9.18 24.18
CA LEU A 557 -43.81 -9.36 22.82
C LEU A 557 -42.28 -9.41 22.74
N LEU A 558 -41.56 -8.70 23.61
CA LEU A 558 -40.10 -8.63 23.61
C LEU A 558 -39.42 -9.66 24.51
N ASN A 559 -39.99 -9.92 25.69
CA ASN A 559 -39.33 -10.67 26.74
C ASN A 559 -39.84 -12.11 26.86
N ASP A 560 -41.06 -12.41 26.39
CA ASP A 560 -41.58 -13.76 26.38
C ASP A 560 -41.13 -14.55 25.12
N PRO A 561 -40.73 -15.83 25.26
CA PRO A 561 -40.37 -16.68 24.12
C PRO A 561 -41.49 -16.81 23.08
N GLY A 562 -42.76 -16.89 23.52
CA GLY A 562 -43.93 -16.92 22.63
C GLY A 562 -44.15 -15.57 21.93
N GLY A 563 -43.95 -14.47 22.65
CA GLY A 563 -43.98 -13.11 22.09
C GLY A 563 -42.95 -12.91 20.96
N ARG A 564 -41.71 -13.40 21.14
CA ARG A 564 -40.65 -13.32 20.12
C ARG A 564 -41.00 -14.10 18.86
N MET A 565 -41.64 -15.25 18.98
CA MET A 565 -42.10 -16.04 17.83
C MET A 565 -43.14 -15.28 16.99
N ILE A 566 -44.07 -14.57 17.64
CA ILE A 566 -45.04 -13.70 16.98
C ILE A 566 -44.32 -12.55 16.26
N LEU A 567 -43.33 -11.93 16.91
CA LEU A 567 -42.55 -10.85 16.30
C LEU A 567 -41.78 -11.31 15.06
N TYR A 568 -41.16 -12.49 15.10
CA TYR A 568 -40.48 -13.08 13.94
C TYR A 568 -41.45 -13.39 12.79
N TYR A 569 -42.65 -13.88 13.10
CA TYR A 569 -43.68 -14.11 12.09
C TYR A 569 -44.11 -12.81 11.41
N VAL A 570 -44.40 -11.75 12.19
CA VAL A 570 -44.80 -10.44 11.67
C VAL A 570 -43.71 -9.82 10.79
N LEU A 571 -42.46 -9.84 11.25
CA LEU A 571 -41.32 -9.36 10.47
C LEU A 571 -41.14 -10.18 9.17
N GLY A 572 -41.29 -11.49 9.24
CA GLY A 572 -41.22 -12.38 8.08
C GLY A 572 -42.33 -12.09 7.06
N SER A 573 -43.57 -11.92 7.49
CA SER A 573 -44.71 -11.62 6.60
C SER A 573 -44.59 -10.24 5.94
N GLU A 574 -44.07 -9.25 6.66
CA GLU A 574 -43.84 -7.91 6.12
C GLU A 574 -42.76 -7.90 5.03
N VAL A 575 -41.63 -8.58 5.29
CA VAL A 575 -40.56 -8.71 4.30
C VAL A 575 -41.07 -9.43 3.04
N LEU A 576 -41.86 -10.49 3.21
CA LEU A 576 -42.47 -11.21 2.09
C LEU A 576 -43.43 -10.32 1.29
N GLY A 577 -44.29 -9.56 1.97
CA GLY A 577 -45.23 -8.63 1.33
C GLY A 577 -44.51 -7.54 0.53
N MET A 578 -43.47 -6.94 1.10
CA MET A 578 -42.64 -5.94 0.41
C MET A 578 -41.95 -6.53 -0.83
N LEU A 579 -41.46 -7.77 -0.77
CA LEU A 579 -40.86 -8.45 -1.92
C LEU A 579 -41.87 -8.69 -3.04
N ILE A 580 -43.11 -9.06 -2.72
CA ILE A 580 -44.19 -9.25 -3.71
C ILE A 580 -44.53 -7.92 -4.38
N ILE A 581 -44.70 -6.84 -3.60
CA ILE A 581 -44.99 -5.50 -4.14
C ILE A 581 -43.83 -5.03 -5.03
N TRP A 582 -42.59 -5.20 -4.59
CA TRP A 582 -41.41 -4.86 -5.39
C TRP A 582 -41.36 -5.63 -6.72
N TRP A 583 -41.67 -6.93 -6.69
CA TRP A 583 -41.73 -7.77 -7.89
C TRP A 583 -42.83 -7.34 -8.87
N LEU A 584 -44.03 -7.03 -8.37
CA LEU A 584 -45.15 -6.53 -9.18
C LEU A 584 -44.82 -5.18 -9.82
N MET A 585 -44.23 -4.25 -9.08
CA MET A 585 -43.83 -2.94 -9.61
C MET A 585 -42.74 -3.05 -10.67
N ARG A 586 -41.83 -4.03 -10.56
CA ARG A 586 -40.76 -4.25 -11.54
C ARG A 586 -41.26 -4.83 -12.87
N LYS A 587 -42.38 -5.56 -12.87
CA LYS A 587 -43.05 -6.04 -14.10
C LYS A 587 -43.85 -4.94 -14.82
N ALA A 588 -44.28 -3.92 -14.09
CA ALA A 588 -45.08 -2.81 -14.64
C ALA A 588 -44.22 -1.67 -15.24
N THR A 589 -42.91 -1.64 -14.97
CA THR A 589 -41.92 -0.71 -15.53
C THR A 589 -41.11 -1.37 -16.62
#